data_AF-A0A965E967-F1
#
_entry.id   AF-A0A965E967-F1
#
_cell.length_a   1.000
_cell.length_b   1.000
_cell.length_c   1.000
_cell.angle_alpha   90.00
_cell.angle_beta   90.00
_cell.angle_gamma   90.00
#
_symmetry.space_group_name_H-M   'P 1'
#
loop_
_entity.id
_entity.type
_entity.pdbx_description
1 polymer ?
#
loop_
_entity_poly.entity_id
_entity_poly.type
_entity_poly.pdbx_seq_one_letter_code
_entity_poly.pdbx_strand_id
1 'polypeptide(L)' 'AEGHPAVVMDMSFSDQALTAEWLVKNAKALGAGVHMVPVEIDKEVARLKLKSMGATIDTLTPIQNEYLNSWKHGS' A
#
# COMPACT_ATOMS: atom_id res chain seq x y z
N ALA A 1 -4.41 2.67 -30.25
CA ALA A 1 -4.53 3.47 -29.01
C ALA A 1 -3.38 3.07 -28.12
N GLU A 2 -2.48 4.00 -27.80
CA GLU A 2 -1.33 3.73 -26.94
C GLU A 2 -1.87 3.45 -25.52
N GLY A 3 -1.41 2.36 -24.90
CA GLY A 3 -1.93 1.86 -23.63
C GLY A 3 -1.75 2.82 -22.45
N HIS A 4 -2.04 2.36 -21.24
CA HIS A 4 -1.94 3.19 -20.04
C HIS A 4 -0.57 3.88 -19.95
N PRO A 5 -0.52 5.19 -19.65
CA PRO A 5 0.73 5.92 -19.51
C PRO A 5 1.69 5.19 -18.58
N ALA A 6 2.99 5.18 -18.90
CA ALA A 6 4.01 4.44 -18.14
C ALA A 6 3.96 4.69 -16.61
N VAL A 7 3.54 5.89 -16.21
CA VAL A 7 3.36 6.31 -14.81
C VAL A 7 2.28 5.50 -14.07
N VAL A 8 1.23 5.07 -14.77
CA VAL A 8 0.14 4.27 -14.22
C VAL A 8 0.55 2.79 -14.14
N MET A 9 1.29 2.30 -15.14
CA MET A 9 1.77 0.91 -15.19
C MET A 9 2.83 0.60 -14.13
N ASP A 10 3.62 1.59 -13.72
CA ASP A 10 4.64 1.50 -12.67
C ASP A 10 4.07 0.98 -11.33
N MET A 11 2.88 1.46 -10.95
CA MET A 11 2.21 1.01 -9.73
C MET A 11 1.74 -0.45 -9.86
N SER A 12 1.12 -0.81 -10.98
CA SER A 12 0.65 -2.18 -11.22
C SER A 12 1.79 -3.20 -11.24
N PHE A 13 2.93 -2.88 -11.86
CA PHE A 13 4.10 -3.77 -11.86
C PHE A 13 4.75 -3.88 -10.48
N SER A 14 4.75 -2.80 -9.71
CA SER A 14 5.21 -2.83 -8.32
C SER A 14 4.34 -3.74 -7.45
N ASP A 15 3.01 -3.66 -7.57
CA ASP A 15 2.08 -4.54 -6.84
C ASP A 15 2.32 -6.00 -7.22
N GLN A 16 2.49 -6.29 -8.51
CA GLN A 16 2.75 -7.64 -9.01
C GLN A 16 4.08 -8.21 -8.48
N ALA A 17 5.14 -7.39 -8.48
CA ALA A 17 6.46 -7.80 -8.01
C ALA A 17 6.47 -8.11 -6.51
N LEU A 18 5.89 -7.22 -5.69
CA LEU A 18 5.82 -7.42 -4.24
C LEU A 18 4.86 -8.56 -3.87
N THR A 19 3.75 -8.71 -4.60
CA THR A 19 2.84 -9.84 -4.43
C THR A 19 3.53 -11.16 -4.77
N ALA A 20 4.33 -11.21 -5.83
CA ALA A 20 5.10 -12.41 -6.18
C ALA A 20 6.09 -12.78 -5.06
N GLU A 21 6.80 -11.81 -4.49
CA GLU A 21 7.68 -12.03 -3.34
C GLU A 21 6.89 -12.56 -2.13
N TRP A 22 5.75 -11.94 -1.82
CA TRP A 22 4.89 -12.36 -0.71
C TRP A 22 4.36 -13.78 -0.90
N LEU A 23 3.94 -14.15 -2.11
CA LEU A 23 3.49 -15.50 -2.43
C LEU A 23 4.59 -16.52 -2.17
N VAL A 24 5.82 -16.27 -2.61
CA VAL A 24 6.95 -17.19 -2.37
C VAL A 24 7.21 -17.37 -0.87
N LYS A 25 7.15 -16.28 -0.09
CA LYS A 25 7.37 -16.33 1.36
C LYS A 25 6.24 -17.02 2.13
N ASN A 26 5.00 -16.92 1.65
CA ASN A 26 3.80 -17.40 2.36
C ASN A 26 3.16 -18.64 1.75
N ALA A 27 3.71 -19.19 0.66
CA ALA A 27 3.12 -20.28 -0.12
C ALA A 27 2.65 -21.48 0.73
N LYS A 28 3.38 -21.83 1.79
CA LYS A 28 3.04 -22.96 2.67
C LYS A 28 1.77 -22.73 3.51
N ALA A 29 1.43 -21.48 3.78
CA ALA A 29 0.26 -21.09 4.55
C ALA A 29 -0.95 -20.78 3.67
N LEU A 30 -0.78 -20.74 2.34
CA LEU A 30 -1.83 -20.41 1.40
C LEU A 30 -2.44 -21.68 0.81
N GLY A 31 -3.76 -21.82 0.94
CA GLY A 31 -4.51 -22.86 0.23
C GLY A 31 -4.60 -22.56 -1.27
N ALA A 32 -4.98 -23.56 -2.07
CA ALA A 32 -5.30 -23.33 -3.48
C ALA A 32 -6.52 -22.40 -3.59
N GLY A 33 -6.42 -21.35 -4.39
CA GLY A 33 -7.50 -20.38 -4.58
C GLY A 33 -7.00 -18.99 -4.96
N VAL A 34 -7.94 -18.07 -5.09
CA VAL A 34 -7.67 -16.64 -5.28
C VAL A 34 -7.59 -15.99 -3.92
N HIS A 35 -6.47 -15.33 -3.66
CA HIS A 35 -6.22 -14.60 -2.42
C HIS A 35 -6.16 -13.11 -2.73
N MET A 36 -6.67 -12.30 -1.81
CA MET A 36 -6.49 -10.86 -1.89
C MET A 36 -5.02 -10.50 -1.63
N VAL A 37 -4.53 -9.48 -2.33
CA VAL A 37 -3.25 -8.88 -2.03
C VAL A 37 -3.31 -8.27 -0.63
N PRO A 38 -2.33 -8.52 0.25
CA PRO A 38 -2.26 -7.87 1.55
C PRO A 38 -2.21 -6.34 1.44
N VAL A 39 -2.95 -5.65 2.31
CA VAL A 39 -3.04 -4.18 2.33
C VAL A 39 -1.68 -3.53 2.57
N GLU A 40 -0.76 -4.22 3.24
CA GLU A 40 0.60 -3.77 3.48
C GLU A 40 1.39 -3.61 2.17
N ILE A 41 1.12 -4.44 1.16
CA ILE A 41 1.76 -4.35 -0.16
C ILE A 41 1.29 -3.09 -0.89
N ASP A 42 -0.02 -2.85 -0.94
CA ASP A 42 -0.58 -1.64 -1.55
C ASP A 42 -0.01 -0.36 -0.90
N LYS A 43 0.10 -0.37 0.44
CA LYS A 43 0.70 0.74 1.20
C LYS A 43 2.17 0.94 0.86
N GLU A 44 2.91 -0.15 0.69
CA GLU A 44 4.33 -0.08 0.35
C GLU A 44 4.54 0.46 -1.07
N VAL A 45 3.72 0.03 -2.04
CA VAL A 45 3.75 0.59 -3.41
C VAL A 45 3.43 2.08 -3.40
N ALA A 46 2.39 2.51 -2.67
CA ALA A 46 2.06 3.92 -2.52
C ALA A 46 3.23 4.71 -1.90
N ARG A 47 3.86 4.17 -0.85
CA ARG A 47 5.04 4.78 -0.20
C ARG A 47 6.22 4.91 -1.15
N LEU A 48 6.53 3.87 -1.92
CA LEU A 48 7.61 3.88 -2.92
C LEU A 48 7.32 4.89 -4.03
N LYS A 49 6.06 4.99 -4.49
CA LYS A 49 5.65 5.96 -5.50
C LYS A 49 5.86 7.39 -5.02
N LEU A 50 5.37 7.73 -3.83
CA LEU A 50 5.56 9.06 -3.23
C LEU A 50 7.04 9.39 -3.09
N LYS A 51 7.85 8.44 -2.60
CA LYS A 51 9.30 8.61 -2.49
C LYS A 51 9.96 8.90 -3.85
N SER A 52 9.55 8.18 -4.92
CA SER A 52 10.09 8.41 -6.27
C SER A 52 9.75 9.79 -6.83
N MET A 53 8.64 10.38 -6.38
CA MET A 53 8.19 11.72 -6.75
C MET A 53 8.80 12.82 -5.86
N GLY A 54 9.64 12.45 -4.88
CA GLY A 54 10.20 13.39 -3.92
C GLY A 54 9.19 13.88 -2.87
N ALA A 55 8.05 13.21 -2.72
CA ALA A 55 7.04 13.54 -1.73
C ALA A 55 7.30 12.82 -0.39
N THR A 56 6.97 13.47 0.72
CA THR A 56 7.01 12.92 2.07
C THR A 56 5.61 12.87 2.67
N ILE A 57 5.34 11.85 3.49
CA ILE A 57 4.12 11.79 4.30
C ILE A 57 4.44 12.40 5.66
N ASP A 58 3.68 13.43 6.02
CA ASP A 58 3.83 14.07 7.34
C ASP A 58 3.43 13.11 8.46
N THR A 59 4.04 13.29 9.64
CA THR A 59 3.70 12.52 10.83
C THR A 59 2.84 13.37 11.74
N LEU A 60 1.73 12.80 12.22
CA LEU A 60 0.87 13.45 13.19
C LEU A 60 1.66 13.77 14.47
N THR A 61 1.58 15.02 14.92
CA THR A 61 2.10 15.42 16.22
C THR A 61 1.36 14.67 17.34
N PRO A 62 1.95 14.53 18.54
CA PRO A 62 1.28 13.88 19.67
C PRO A 62 -0.10 14.48 19.96
N ILE A 63 -0.24 15.81 19.88
CA ILE A 63 -1.51 16.52 20.10
C ILE A 63 -2.52 16.20 19.00
N GLN A 64 -2.11 16.13 17.73
CA GLN A 64 -3.02 15.76 16.63
C GLN A 64 -3.50 14.31 16.77
N ASN A 65 -2.62 13.38 17.17
CA ASN A 65 -3.00 12.01 17.48
C ASN A 65 -3.97 11.93 18.66
N GLU A 66 -3.69 12.66 19.74
CA GLU A 66 -4.59 12.72 20.90
C GLU A 66 -5.94 13.29 20.51
N TYR A 67 -5.98 14.41 19.76
CA TYR A 67 -7.20 15.00 19.25
C TYR A 67 -8.04 14.02 18.43
N LEU A 68 -7.43 13.32 17.45
CA LEU A 68 -8.10 12.30 16.63
C LEU A 68 -8.66 11.14 17.45
N ASN A 69 -7.96 10.70 18.50
CA ASN A 69 -8.37 9.58 19.34
C ASN A 69 -9.30 10.00 20.50
N SER A 70 -9.35 11.29 20.83
CA SER A 70 -10.16 11.84 21.92
C SER A 70 -11.66 11.92 21.58
N TRP A 71 -12.02 11.95 20.30
CA TRP A 71 -13.41 11.92 19.85
C TRP A 71 -14.00 10.50 19.98
N LYS A 72 -14.47 10.18 21.19
CA LYS A 72 -15.50 9.15 21.40
C LYS A 72 -16.86 9.86 21.45
N HIS A 73 -17.70 9.58 20.45
CA HIS A 73 -19.11 9.95 20.26
C HIS A 73 -19.45 11.24 19.48
N GLY A 74 -20.14 11.00 18.36
CA GLY A 74 -20.99 11.92 17.62
C GLY A 74 -21.93 11.12 16.70
N SER A 75 -22.91 10.43 17.33
CA SER A 75 -23.93 9.47 16.82
C SER A 75 -23.51 8.08 16.38
#